data_AF-A0A956GXN0-F1
#
_entry.id   AF-A0A956GXN0-F1
#
_cell.length_a   1.000
_cell.length_b   1.000
_cell.length_c   1.000
_cell.angle_alpha   90.00
_cell.angle_beta   90.00
_cell.angle_gamma   90.00
#
_symmetry.space_group_name_H-M   'P 1'
#
loop_
_entity.id
_entity.type
_entity.pdbx_description
1 polymer ?
#
loop_
_entity_poly.entity_id
_entity_poly.type
_entity_poly.pdbx_seq_one_letter_code
_entity_poly.pdbx_strand_id
1 'polypeptide(L)'
;MRRPAIMSSALLLLSLAAGCKPSAGPEQELSGRQIYESHCARCHGDAGKPTAASPGARDLSNRSYMDSLGDKKIRAAIMSGRPPAGPGQPPAMPAFGGQFSDPELKVLIGYVRSLSNPELGPVRTTAAGQAPPAGTPAAQP
;
A
#
# COMPACT_ATOMS: atom_id res chain seq x y z
N MET A 1 29.10 -71.18 -33.44
CA MET A 1 29.88 -71.40 -32.21
C MET A 1 29.46 -70.40 -31.14
N ARG A 2 28.84 -70.91 -30.06
CA ARG A 2 28.94 -70.50 -28.64
C ARG A 2 28.83 -69.01 -28.22
N ARG A 3 27.61 -68.61 -27.78
CA ARG A 3 27.17 -68.10 -26.44
C ARG A 3 27.93 -66.92 -25.75
N PRO A 4 27.37 -66.19 -24.74
CA PRO A 4 25.96 -65.79 -24.42
C PRO A 4 25.83 -64.42 -23.66
N ALA A 5 24.62 -64.17 -23.12
CA ALA A 5 24.28 -63.53 -21.82
C ALA A 5 24.35 -61.99 -21.70
N ILE A 6 23.21 -61.29 -21.56
CA ILE A 6 22.45 -60.98 -20.32
C ILE A 6 23.31 -60.25 -19.28
N MET A 7 22.94 -59.01 -18.95
CA MET A 7 23.15 -58.28 -17.67
C MET A 7 22.81 -56.81 -17.96
N SER A 8 22.15 -56.01 -17.15
CA SER A 8 21.40 -56.16 -15.91
C SER A 8 20.71 -54.82 -15.72
N SER A 9 19.51 -54.84 -15.16
CA SER A 9 18.81 -53.66 -14.66
C SER A 9 19.72 -52.76 -13.82
N ALA A 10 19.78 -51.48 -14.17
CA ALA A 10 20.07 -50.42 -13.21
C ALA A 10 18.81 -49.56 -13.13
N LEU A 11 17.88 -49.97 -12.26
CA LEU A 11 16.80 -49.13 -11.79
C LEU A 11 17.46 -47.97 -11.02
N LEU A 12 17.68 -46.84 -11.70
CA LEU A 12 18.07 -45.60 -11.04
C LEU A 12 16.84 -45.08 -10.29
N LEU A 13 16.67 -45.52 -9.04
CA LEU A 13 15.76 -44.89 -8.08
C LEU A 13 16.32 -43.51 -7.74
N LEU A 14 15.98 -42.52 -8.58
CA LEU A 14 16.23 -41.12 -8.30
C LEU A 14 15.23 -40.69 -7.21
N SER A 15 15.67 -40.80 -5.96
CA SER A 15 14.94 -40.32 -4.78
C SER A 15 14.62 -38.84 -4.93
N LEU A 16 13.38 -38.52 -5.25
CA LEU A 16 12.84 -37.17 -5.23
C LEU A 16 12.55 -36.80 -3.78
N ALA A 17 13.59 -36.42 -3.04
CA ALA A 17 13.42 -35.82 -1.72
C ALA A 17 12.68 -34.48 -1.88
N ALA A 18 11.41 -34.49 -1.50
CA ALA A 18 10.54 -33.32 -1.41
C ALA A 18 11.13 -32.31 -0.42
N GLY A 19 11.81 -31.29 -0.95
CA GLY A 19 12.15 -30.08 -0.21
C GLY A 19 10.90 -29.20 -0.11
N CYS A 20 10.25 -29.19 1.06
CA CYS A 20 9.22 -28.22 1.38
C CYS A 20 9.90 -26.85 1.56
N LYS A 21 10.16 -26.15 0.46
CA LYS A 21 10.45 -24.70 0.47
C LYS A 21 9.10 -23.99 0.43
N PRO A 22 8.73 -23.19 1.43
CA PRO A 22 7.67 -22.22 1.25
C PRO A 22 8.09 -21.34 0.08
N SER A 23 7.32 -21.41 -1.02
CA SER A 23 7.50 -20.51 -2.14
C SER A 23 7.03 -19.13 -1.72
N ALA A 24 7.88 -18.41 -0.98
CA ALA A 24 7.81 -16.96 -0.94
C ALA A 24 8.14 -16.49 -2.36
N GLY A 25 7.09 -16.29 -3.18
CA GLY A 25 7.21 -15.41 -4.34
C GLY A 25 7.74 -14.05 -3.89
N PRO A 26 8.16 -13.18 -4.82
CA PRO A 26 8.66 -11.86 -4.44
C PRO A 26 7.62 -11.15 -3.56
N GLU A 27 8.00 -10.85 -2.32
CA GLU A 27 7.18 -10.02 -1.43
C GLU A 27 6.91 -8.69 -2.14
N GLN A 28 5.64 -8.42 -2.42
CA GLN A 28 5.25 -7.16 -3.06
C GLN A 28 5.34 -6.05 -2.01
N GLU A 29 6.27 -5.10 -2.22
CA GLU A 29 6.36 -3.89 -1.42
C GLU A 29 5.10 -3.04 -1.67
N LEU A 30 4.38 -2.68 -0.60
CA LEU A 30 3.23 -1.80 -0.70
C LEU A 30 3.71 -0.34 -0.65
N SER A 31 3.35 0.42 -1.68
CA SER A 31 3.71 1.83 -1.81
C SER A 31 2.46 2.72 -1.73
N GLY A 32 2.32 3.45 -0.62
CA GLY A 32 1.26 4.44 -0.47
C GLY A 32 1.30 5.54 -1.53
N ARG A 33 2.51 5.88 -2.02
CA ARG A 33 2.70 6.83 -3.11
C ARG A 33 2.05 6.36 -4.42
N GLN A 34 2.31 5.11 -4.81
CA GLN A 34 1.76 4.56 -6.05
C GLN A 34 0.22 4.47 -6.00
N ILE A 35 -0.33 4.08 -4.85
CA ILE A 35 -1.79 4.10 -4.63
C ILE A 35 -2.32 5.53 -4.74
N TYR A 36 -1.66 6.50 -4.11
CA TYR A 36 -2.08 7.89 -4.16
C TYR A 36 -2.05 8.47 -5.59
N GLU A 37 -0.97 8.25 -6.33
CA GLU A 37 -0.83 8.72 -7.71
C GLU A 37 -1.92 8.13 -8.62
N SER A 38 -2.24 6.84 -8.43
CA SER A 38 -3.24 6.13 -9.25
C SER A 38 -4.68 6.56 -8.96
N HIS A 39 -5.00 6.89 -7.70
CA HIS A 39 -6.39 7.06 -7.27
C HIS A 39 -6.76 8.48 -6.79
N CYS A 40 -5.81 9.24 -6.26
CA CYS A 40 -6.06 10.45 -5.48
C CYS A 40 -5.53 11.73 -6.13
N ALA A 41 -4.36 11.66 -6.76
CA ALA A 41 -3.63 12.82 -7.27
C ALA A 41 -4.40 13.63 -8.32
N ARG A 42 -5.30 13.00 -9.10
CA ARG A 42 -6.13 13.71 -10.08
C ARG A 42 -6.94 14.88 -9.49
N CYS A 43 -7.36 14.76 -8.22
CA CYS A 43 -8.15 15.78 -7.53
C CYS A 43 -7.31 16.54 -6.50
N HIS A 44 -6.49 15.81 -5.75
CA HIS A 44 -5.70 16.38 -4.66
C HIS A 44 -4.31 16.87 -5.07
N GLY A 45 -3.91 16.69 -6.33
CA GLY A 45 -2.59 17.02 -6.88
C GLY A 45 -1.46 16.12 -6.36
N ASP A 46 -0.36 16.01 -7.10
CA ASP A 46 0.76 15.13 -6.71
C ASP A 46 1.38 15.52 -5.36
N ALA A 47 1.42 16.83 -5.08
CA ALA A 47 1.93 17.39 -3.84
C ALA A 47 0.84 17.63 -2.78
N GLY A 48 -0.38 17.08 -2.94
CA GLY A 48 -1.49 17.31 -2.01
C GLY A 48 -2.17 18.67 -2.14
N LYS A 49 -1.79 19.49 -3.13
CA LYS A 49 -2.46 20.76 -3.46
C LYS A 49 -3.57 20.56 -4.50
N PRO A 50 -4.81 21.03 -4.26
CA PRO A 50 -5.92 20.84 -5.18
C PRO A 50 -5.60 21.30 -6.60
N THR A 51 -6.04 20.53 -7.58
CA THR A 51 -5.84 20.87 -9.00
C THR A 51 -6.86 21.92 -9.44
N ALA A 52 -6.58 22.65 -10.52
CA ALA A 52 -7.55 23.57 -11.12
C ALA A 52 -8.83 22.86 -11.59
N ALA A 53 -8.73 21.57 -11.92
CA ALA A 53 -9.88 20.72 -12.29
C ALA A 53 -10.67 20.24 -11.07
N SER A 54 -10.16 20.40 -9.86
CA SER A 54 -10.81 19.99 -8.60
C SER A 54 -10.57 21.02 -7.48
N PRO A 55 -10.96 22.29 -7.66
CA PRO A 55 -10.66 23.36 -6.71
C PRO A 55 -11.37 23.18 -5.36
N GLY A 56 -12.41 22.35 -5.30
CA GLY A 56 -13.11 21.98 -4.07
C GLY A 56 -12.44 20.84 -3.29
N ALA A 57 -11.41 20.19 -3.84
CA ALA A 57 -10.64 19.19 -3.10
C ALA A 57 -9.92 19.86 -1.92
N ARG A 58 -9.77 19.12 -0.83
CA ARG A 58 -9.05 19.63 0.33
C ARG A 58 -7.55 19.64 0.07
N ASP A 59 -6.88 20.70 0.52
CA ASP A 59 -5.42 20.80 0.52
C ASP A 59 -4.83 19.86 1.59
N LEU A 60 -4.28 18.74 1.13
CA LEU A 60 -3.61 17.74 1.94
C LEU A 60 -2.16 18.12 2.29
N SER A 61 -1.62 19.18 1.69
CA SER A 61 -0.33 19.77 2.08
C SER A 61 -0.47 20.76 3.25
N ASN A 62 -1.71 21.15 3.60
CA ASN A 62 -1.95 22.07 4.71
C ASN A 62 -1.70 21.38 6.06
N ARG A 63 -0.55 21.68 6.66
CA ARG A 63 -0.12 21.08 7.94
C ARG A 63 -1.10 21.27 9.09
N SER A 64 -1.59 22.50 9.31
CA SER A 64 -2.53 22.77 10.40
C SER A 64 -3.83 21.98 10.26
N TYR A 65 -4.37 21.90 9.04
CA TYR A 65 -5.54 21.09 8.75
C TYR A 65 -5.27 19.60 8.98
N MET A 66 -4.18 19.07 8.42
CA MET A 66 -3.86 17.64 8.53
C MET A 66 -3.56 17.23 9.97
N ASP A 67 -2.86 18.05 10.75
CA ASP A 67 -2.58 17.80 12.17
C ASP A 67 -3.87 17.78 13.01
N SER A 68 -4.90 18.54 12.62
CA SER A 68 -6.21 18.50 13.28
C SER A 68 -7.00 17.21 13.01
N LEU A 69 -6.60 16.42 12.02
CA LEU A 69 -7.20 15.14 11.69
C LEU A 69 -6.43 14.01 12.37
N GLY A 70 -7.15 13.03 12.92
CA GLY A 70 -6.57 11.73 13.30
C GLY A 70 -6.63 10.73 12.14
N ASP A 71 -5.77 9.71 12.17
CA ASP A 71 -5.71 8.69 11.09
C ASP A 71 -7.04 7.99 10.85
N LYS A 72 -7.82 7.79 11.93
CA LYS A 72 -9.19 7.24 11.84
C LYS A 72 -10.11 8.11 10.97
N LYS A 73 -9.98 9.44 11.04
CA LYS A 73 -10.77 10.38 10.22
C LYS A 73 -10.32 10.32 8.75
N ILE A 74 -9.02 10.24 8.50
CA ILE A 74 -8.48 10.09 7.14
C ILE A 74 -8.94 8.75 6.54
N ARG A 75 -8.81 7.65 7.28
CA ARG A 75 -9.33 6.33 6.90
C ARG A 75 -10.82 6.38 6.57
N ALA A 76 -11.63 6.98 7.43
CA ALA A 76 -13.06 7.09 7.21
C ALA A 76 -13.39 7.91 5.95
N ALA A 77 -12.68 9.02 5.69
CA ALA A 77 -12.86 9.80 4.48
C ALA A 77 -12.50 9.00 3.22
N ILE A 78 -11.44 8.20 3.24
CA ILE A 78 -11.07 7.31 2.13
C ILE A 78 -12.14 6.24 1.91
N MET A 79 -12.55 5.54 2.98
CA MET A 79 -13.47 4.42 2.87
C MET A 79 -14.90 4.83 2.52
N SER A 80 -15.40 5.89 3.14
CA SER A 80 -16.79 6.32 3.02
C SER A 80 -16.97 7.46 2.00
N GLY A 81 -15.88 8.05 1.50
CA GLY A 81 -15.94 9.22 0.66
C GLY A 81 -16.45 10.45 1.41
N ARG A 82 -16.89 11.47 0.66
CA ARG A 82 -17.51 12.69 1.17
C ARG A 82 -18.78 12.98 0.38
N PRO A 83 -19.88 13.35 1.06
CA PRO A 83 -21.13 13.63 0.39
C PRO A 83 -21.01 14.82 -0.57
N PRO A 84 -21.96 14.99 -1.50
CA PRO A 84 -22.01 16.15 -2.37
C PRO A 84 -21.97 17.46 -1.60
N ALA A 85 -21.33 18.48 -2.19
CA ALA A 85 -21.29 19.83 -1.60
C ALA A 85 -22.63 20.57 -1.70
N GLY A 86 -23.57 20.06 -2.52
CA GLY A 86 -24.90 20.62 -2.67
C GLY A 86 -25.86 19.69 -3.41
N PRO A 87 -27.15 20.04 -3.49
CA PRO A 87 -28.17 19.25 -4.17
C PRO A 87 -27.82 19.03 -5.65
N GLY A 88 -28.03 17.80 -6.13
CA GLY A 88 -27.80 17.43 -7.54
C GLY A 88 -26.32 17.33 -7.95
N GLN A 89 -25.37 17.49 -7.03
CA GLN A 89 -23.94 17.34 -7.31
C GLN A 89 -23.46 15.91 -7.06
N PRO A 90 -22.38 15.46 -7.74
CA PRO A 90 -21.72 14.20 -7.38
C PRO A 90 -21.08 14.28 -5.98
N PRO A 91 -20.69 13.14 -5.38
CA PRO A 91 -19.94 13.12 -4.14
C PRO A 91 -18.70 14.02 -4.21
N ALA A 92 -18.44 14.83 -3.18
CA ALA A 92 -17.26 15.67 -3.13
C ALA A 92 -15.95 14.84 -3.06
N MET A 93 -16.04 13.58 -2.63
CA MET A 93 -14.98 12.59 -2.72
C MET A 93 -15.63 11.20 -2.89
N PRO A 94 -15.21 10.39 -3.87
CA PRO A 94 -15.72 9.04 -4.02
C PRO A 94 -15.32 8.14 -2.84
N ALA A 95 -16.14 7.15 -2.54
CA ALA A 95 -15.84 6.13 -1.55
C ALA A 95 -14.94 5.05 -2.15
N PHE A 96 -13.89 4.65 -1.42
CA PHE A 96 -12.96 3.58 -1.80
C PHE A 96 -13.10 2.34 -0.91
N GLY A 97 -14.18 2.23 -0.13
CA GLY A 97 -14.45 1.07 0.73
C GLY A 97 -14.38 -0.24 -0.06
N GLY A 98 -13.61 -1.21 0.45
CA GLY A 98 -13.42 -2.52 -0.19
C GLY A 98 -12.42 -2.55 -1.35
N GLN A 99 -11.87 -1.41 -1.77
CA GLN A 99 -10.86 -1.37 -2.85
C GLN A 99 -9.43 -1.63 -2.37
N PHE A 100 -9.16 -1.37 -1.09
CA PHE A 100 -7.83 -1.52 -0.48
C PHE A 100 -7.91 -2.46 0.72
N SER A 101 -6.92 -3.32 0.85
CA SER A 101 -6.63 -4.07 2.08
C SER A 101 -6.19 -3.14 3.21
N ASP A 102 -6.26 -3.59 4.45
CA ASP A 102 -5.82 -2.79 5.60
C ASP A 102 -4.33 -2.37 5.52
N PRO A 103 -3.38 -3.23 5.08
CA PRO A 103 -1.99 -2.83 4.85
C PRO A 103 -1.84 -1.73 3.79
N GLU A 104 -2.57 -1.82 2.68
CA GLU A 104 -2.57 -0.80 1.62
C GLU A 104 -3.11 0.55 2.14
N LEU A 105 -4.20 0.49 2.89
CA LEU A 105 -4.78 1.67 3.55
C LEU A 105 -3.80 2.31 4.54
N LYS A 106 -3.04 1.50 5.28
CA LYS A 106 -2.04 1.99 6.22
C LYS A 106 -0.90 2.74 5.51
N VAL A 107 -0.32 2.17 4.46
CA VAL A 107 0.74 2.85 3.70
C VAL A 107 0.22 4.08 2.97
N LEU A 108 -1.02 4.04 2.46
CA LEU A 108 -1.68 5.18 1.83
C LEU A 108 -1.89 6.32 2.81
N ILE A 109 -2.42 6.07 4.01
CA ILE A 109 -2.60 7.09 5.04
C ILE A 109 -1.25 7.69 5.45
N GLY A 110 -0.22 6.85 5.59
CA GLY A 110 1.15 7.30 5.85
C GLY A 110 1.67 8.26 4.79
N TYR A 111 1.46 7.95 3.50
CA TYR A 111 1.83 8.84 2.41
C TYR A 111 1.02 10.15 2.41
N VAL A 112 -0.30 10.08 2.64
CA VAL A 112 -1.15 11.28 2.74
C VAL A 112 -0.69 12.20 3.87
N ARG A 113 -0.21 11.66 4.99
CA ARG A 113 0.39 12.44 6.08
C ARG A 113 1.67 13.14 5.65
N SER A 114 2.55 12.43 4.94
CA SER A 114 3.85 12.97 4.55
C SER A 114 3.75 14.15 3.57
N LEU A 115 2.64 14.28 2.82
CA LEU A 115 2.36 15.45 1.97
C LEU A 115 2.33 16.77 2.74
N SER A 116 1.96 16.74 4.02
CA SER A 116 1.97 17.92 4.90
C SER A 116 3.14 17.96 5.88
N ASN A 117 3.79 16.81 6.11
CA ASN A 117 4.92 16.66 7.03
C ASN A 117 5.97 15.70 6.43
N PRO A 118 6.89 16.21 5.59
CA PRO A 118 7.89 15.40 4.90
C PRO A 118 8.77 14.57 5.84
N GLU A 119 8.98 15.04 7.07
CA GLU A 119 9.76 14.35 8.11
C GLU A 119 9.19 12.97 8.48
N LEU A 120 7.92 12.68 8.21
CA LEU A 120 7.33 11.36 8.44
C LEU A 120 7.83 10.30 7.44
N GLY A 121 8.36 10.73 6.29
CA GLY A 121 8.82 9.85 5.23
C GLY A 121 7.71 8.96 4.63
N PRO A 122 8.04 8.16 3.60
CA PRO A 122 7.11 7.18 3.05
C PRO A 122 6.99 5.96 3.98
N VAL A 123 5.77 5.66 4.44
CA VAL A 123 5.49 4.40 5.13
C VAL A 123 5.50 3.26 4.12
N ARG A 124 6.41 2.30 4.30
CA ARG A 124 6.53 1.09 3.47
C ARG A 124 6.23 -0.14 4.33
N THR A 125 5.55 -1.12 3.75
CA THR A 125 5.24 -2.39 4.40
C THR A 125 5.24 -3.48 3.33
N THR A 126 5.79 -4.66 3.65
CA THR A 126 5.59 -5.85 2.84
C THR A 126 4.23 -6.46 3.19
N ALA A 127 3.58 -7.13 2.24
CA ALA A 127 2.28 -7.77 2.46
C ALA A 127 2.27 -8.75 3.67
N ALA A 128 3.44 -9.22 4.11
CA ALA A 128 3.65 -10.02 5.31
C ALA A 128 3.76 -9.17 6.61
N GLY A 129 2.90 -8.18 6.80
CA GLY A 129 2.49 -7.69 8.13
C GLY A 129 3.56 -7.46 9.22
N GLN A 130 4.76 -6.96 8.90
CA GLN A 130 5.74 -6.59 9.94
C GLN A 130 5.51 -5.14 10.41
N ALA A 131 5.46 -4.98 11.74
CA ALA A 131 5.30 -3.69 12.41
C ALA A 131 6.35 -2.66 11.96
N PRO A 132 5.99 -1.35 11.89
CA PRO A 132 6.96 -0.30 11.53
C PRO A 132 8.14 -0.30 12.51
N PRO A 133 9.35 0.13 12.07
CA PRO A 133 10.47 0.28 12.98
C PRO A 133 10.06 1.22 14.12
N ALA A 134 10.25 0.77 15.35
CA ALA A 134 10.05 1.59 16.54
C ALA A 134 10.89 2.85 16.39
N GLY A 135 10.23 3.99 16.16
CA GLY A 135 10.88 5.27 16.04
C GLY A 135 11.63 5.59 17.34
N THR A 136 12.91 5.90 17.22
CA THR A 136 13.70 6.48 18.30
C THR A 136 13.06 7.82 18.69
N PRO A 137 12.90 8.14 20.00
CA PRO A 137 12.33 9.43 20.38
C PRO A 137 13.26 10.56 19.93
N ALA A 138 12.74 11.45 19.09
CA ALA A 138 13.40 12.71 18.77
C ALA A 138 13.44 13.56 20.04
N ALA A 139 14.65 13.81 20.53
CA ALA A 139 14.91 14.80 21.57
C ALA A 139 14.56 16.19 21.03
N GLN A 140 13.67 16.89 21.73
CA GLN A 140 13.36 18.30 21.51
C GLN A 140 14.36 19.15 22.32
N PRO A 141 14.71 20.38 21.87
CA PRO A 141 15.57 21.27 22.63
C PRO A 141 14.92 21.75 23.94
#